data_AF-A0A4U8TAW4-F1
#
_entry.id   AF-A0A4U8TAW4-F1
#
_cell.length_a   1.000
_cell.length_b   1.000
_cell.length_c   1.000
_cell.angle_alpha   90.00
_cell.angle_beta   90.00
_cell.angle_gamma   90.00
#
_symmetry.space_group_name_H-M   'P 1'
#
loop_
_entity.id
_entity.type
_entity.pdbx_description
1 polymer ?
#
loop_
_entity_poly.entity_id
_entity_poly.type
_entity_poly.pdbx_seq_one_letter_code
_entity_poly.pdbx_strand_id
1 'polypeptide(L)'
;MGNTSAAMGGAGVALKHSAWGLYYNPALLSSDPRVKMGYSLGLGFKEQNLARLAKIDIDNMSSTAERLVATFTDTSGVNAGAVTDIVKDALNSVLQANGQTPSGNVQQDLESYLNNKQDKNYTDIIQAMLGAIQNSNALTPEQKDLLDNAGNIDYGNLEFSGNNAGNVAGLLQNITIKKGSDAGLDKAVSDISAVQDILKSNNINVLSQNGVILQISSKTMNEKLGSLGVAYFASVYSSMSIKADASRMRLILNGGNGYYELVDNGDSFSYKVSSQDDYEKYSLLASLEGNSDAHKLVATGFVLSEIPVGYARTFYFKHGNLNIGVAGKLMNAISTQSQININKNTDFEKELNNLASFENTISSNQIGVDVGMLYELDLPDFRYLTLGVVGKNLNSPTFKSTLTDIVIKPQYRMGIGYNSKFLNVAFDADLTPNDLLAFSNTKQQSQMIGGGVGFDLKLIDIRIGAMKDLKQDTGLILTGGLNLLGFLDIALQASTKTTDVQGTRIPQYVNLRVGGSFSF
;
A
#
# COMPACT_ATOMS: atom_id res chain seq x y z
N MET A 1 16.61 -13.10 -7.33
CA MET A 1 16.94 -14.53 -7.53
C MET A 1 18.11 -14.91 -6.66
N GLY A 2 18.31 -16.19 -6.37
CA GLY A 2 19.44 -16.65 -5.55
C GLY A 2 19.12 -16.71 -4.06
N ASN A 3 19.33 -17.89 -3.48
CA ASN A 3 18.89 -18.23 -2.13
C ASN A 3 19.82 -17.65 -1.06
N THR A 4 21.13 -17.60 -1.31
CA THR A 4 22.13 -16.95 -0.44
C THR A 4 21.75 -15.50 -0.14
N SER A 5 21.60 -14.69 -1.19
CA SER A 5 21.24 -13.28 -1.05
C SER A 5 19.86 -13.08 -0.46
N ALA A 6 18.87 -13.90 -0.85
CA ALA A 6 17.54 -13.87 -0.27
C ALA A 6 17.52 -14.10 1.25
N ALA A 7 18.39 -14.97 1.76
CA ALA A 7 18.51 -15.25 3.20
C ALA A 7 19.36 -14.22 3.97
N MET A 8 20.08 -13.35 3.26
CA MET A 8 20.95 -12.31 3.82
C MET A 8 20.39 -10.90 3.55
N GLY A 9 19.08 -10.71 3.77
CA GLY A 9 18.44 -9.41 3.60
C GLY A 9 18.46 -8.87 2.16
N GLY A 10 18.50 -9.76 1.16
CA GLY A 10 18.56 -9.38 -0.25
C GLY A 10 19.93 -8.88 -0.73
N ALA A 11 20.97 -8.92 0.13
CA ALA A 11 22.30 -8.45 -0.20
C ALA A 11 23.05 -9.45 -1.10
N GLY A 12 23.66 -8.95 -2.17
CA GLY A 12 24.30 -9.78 -3.18
C GLY A 12 25.27 -9.04 -4.11
N VAL A 13 25.28 -7.70 -4.11
CA VAL A 13 26.12 -6.90 -5.02
C VAL A 13 27.62 -7.05 -4.74
N ALA A 14 27.97 -7.40 -3.50
CA ALA A 14 29.36 -7.56 -3.05
C ALA A 14 29.69 -8.98 -2.54
N LEU A 15 28.80 -9.97 -2.74
CA LEU A 15 28.99 -11.36 -2.29
C LEU A 15 29.73 -12.22 -3.34
N LYS A 16 31.02 -12.48 -3.12
CA LYS A 16 31.89 -13.19 -4.09
C LYS A 16 31.50 -14.65 -4.31
N HIS A 17 31.04 -15.32 -3.24
CA HIS A 17 30.80 -16.77 -3.29
C HIS A 17 29.48 -17.15 -3.97
N SER A 18 28.59 -16.18 -4.22
CA SER A 18 27.33 -16.42 -4.92
C SER A 18 27.57 -16.86 -6.38
N ALA A 19 26.78 -17.82 -6.86
CA ALA A 19 26.70 -18.17 -8.28
C ALA A 19 25.88 -17.15 -9.10
N TRP A 20 25.21 -16.22 -8.43
CA TRP A 20 24.25 -15.29 -9.03
C TRP A 20 24.87 -13.95 -9.45
N GLY A 21 26.16 -13.96 -9.83
CA GLY A 21 26.88 -12.75 -10.24
C GLY A 21 26.19 -12.03 -11.39
N LEU A 22 25.80 -12.75 -12.44
CA LEU A 22 25.11 -12.16 -13.60
C LEU A 22 23.75 -11.52 -13.25
N TYR A 23 23.08 -12.01 -12.20
CA TYR A 23 21.84 -11.41 -11.71
C TYR A 23 22.09 -10.20 -10.82
N TYR A 24 23.07 -10.25 -9.90
CA TYR A 24 23.29 -9.20 -8.90
C TYR A 24 24.23 -8.10 -9.36
N ASN A 25 25.42 -8.47 -9.84
CA ASN A 25 26.47 -7.56 -10.29
C ASN A 25 27.40 -8.32 -11.25
N PRO A 26 27.40 -8.02 -12.56
CA PRO A 26 28.19 -8.79 -13.53
C PRO A 26 29.71 -8.78 -13.24
N ALA A 27 30.23 -7.81 -12.47
CA ALA A 27 31.63 -7.82 -12.04
C ALA A 27 31.99 -9.02 -11.14
N LEU A 28 31.01 -9.63 -10.46
CA LEU A 28 31.24 -10.81 -9.63
C LEU A 28 31.68 -12.03 -10.46
N LEU A 29 31.43 -12.05 -11.78
CA LEU A 29 31.81 -13.15 -12.66
C LEU A 29 33.33 -13.43 -12.64
N SER A 30 34.16 -12.39 -12.46
CA SER A 30 35.62 -12.53 -12.39
C SER A 30 36.18 -12.53 -10.97
N SER A 31 35.35 -12.33 -9.95
CA SER A 31 35.80 -12.23 -8.56
C SER A 31 36.15 -13.58 -7.91
N ASP A 32 35.68 -14.68 -8.50
CA ASP A 32 35.88 -16.04 -8.00
C ASP A 32 36.29 -16.97 -9.17
N PRO A 33 37.49 -17.58 -9.13
CA PRO A 33 38.07 -18.32 -10.25
C PRO A 33 37.48 -19.73 -10.44
N ARG A 34 36.24 -19.97 -10.01
CA ARG A 34 35.58 -21.28 -10.05
C ARG A 34 34.48 -21.32 -11.09
N VAL A 35 34.22 -22.50 -11.64
CA VAL A 35 33.02 -22.71 -12.46
C VAL A 35 31.85 -22.85 -11.49
N LYS A 36 30.79 -22.07 -11.72
CA LYS A 36 29.60 -22.09 -10.86
C LYS A 36 28.36 -22.38 -11.66
N MET A 37 27.54 -23.28 -11.14
CA MET A 37 26.19 -23.51 -11.63
C MET A 37 25.21 -23.19 -10.50
N GLY A 38 24.10 -22.54 -10.81
CA GLY A 38 23.06 -22.23 -9.83
C GLY A 38 21.69 -22.47 -10.40
N TYR A 39 20.76 -22.89 -9.55
CA TYR A 39 19.34 -22.93 -9.86
C TYR A 39 18.54 -22.38 -8.67
N SER A 40 17.46 -21.67 -8.95
CA SER A 40 16.62 -21.09 -7.90
C SER A 40 15.19 -21.01 -8.42
N LEU A 41 14.26 -21.42 -7.58
CA LEU A 41 12.83 -21.29 -7.75
C LEU A 41 12.32 -20.45 -6.59
N GLY A 42 11.45 -19.49 -6.87
CA GLY A 42 10.98 -18.57 -5.85
C GLY A 42 9.54 -18.16 -6.08
N LEU A 43 8.78 -18.08 -4.99
CA LEU A 43 7.45 -17.52 -4.97
C LEU A 43 7.37 -16.51 -3.82
N GLY A 44 6.81 -15.35 -4.12
CA GLY A 44 6.61 -14.26 -3.19
C GLY A 44 5.23 -13.67 -3.32
N PHE A 45 4.73 -13.20 -2.20
CA PHE A 45 3.48 -12.50 -2.05
C PHE A 45 3.75 -11.20 -1.29
N LYS A 46 3.16 -10.11 -1.77
CA LYS A 46 3.18 -8.80 -1.11
C LYS A 46 1.78 -8.19 -1.17
N GLU A 47 1.31 -7.67 -0.05
CA GLU A 47 0.04 -6.98 0.06
C GLU A 47 0.25 -5.63 0.73
N GLN A 48 -0.44 -4.61 0.21
CA GLN A 48 -0.48 -3.28 0.78
C GLN A 48 -1.93 -2.77 0.75
N ASN A 49 -2.48 -2.55 1.94
CA ASN A 49 -3.79 -1.94 2.21
C ASN A 49 -5.03 -2.63 1.63
N LEU A 50 -4.95 -3.55 0.67
CA LEU A 50 -6.11 -4.23 0.09
C LEU A 50 -6.82 -5.15 1.09
N ALA A 51 -6.11 -5.86 1.95
CA ALA A 51 -6.74 -6.76 2.91
C ALA A 51 -7.50 -6.01 4.02
N ARG A 52 -7.26 -4.71 4.21
CA ARG A 52 -8.09 -3.85 5.06
C ARG A 52 -9.52 -3.70 4.51
N LEU A 53 -9.74 -3.88 3.21
CA LEU A 53 -11.10 -3.83 2.64
C LEU A 53 -12.03 -4.88 3.23
N ALA A 54 -11.51 -6.06 3.56
CA ALA A 54 -12.30 -7.14 4.15
C ALA A 54 -12.80 -6.83 5.58
N LYS A 55 -12.28 -5.76 6.21
CA LYS A 55 -12.68 -5.30 7.54
C LYS A 55 -13.67 -4.13 7.50
N ILE A 56 -13.86 -3.51 6.33
CA ILE A 56 -14.80 -2.41 6.16
C ILE A 56 -16.20 -2.97 6.36
N ASP A 57 -16.92 -2.42 7.32
CA ASP A 57 -18.30 -2.79 7.57
C ASP A 57 -19.23 -1.92 6.70
N ILE A 58 -19.39 -2.34 5.43
CA ILE A 58 -20.19 -1.62 4.45
C ILE A 58 -21.65 -1.51 4.92
N ASP A 59 -22.17 -2.54 5.60
CA ASP A 59 -23.53 -2.56 6.14
C ASP A 59 -23.68 -1.55 7.29
N ASN A 60 -22.70 -1.47 8.19
CA ASN A 60 -22.67 -0.44 9.22
C ASN A 60 -22.52 0.97 8.61
N MET A 61 -21.70 1.14 7.58
CA MET A 61 -21.58 2.43 6.87
C MET A 61 -22.91 2.86 6.23
N SER A 62 -23.57 1.95 5.50
CA SER A 62 -24.86 2.23 4.85
C SER A 62 -25.94 2.51 5.88
N SER A 63 -26.08 1.64 6.90
CA SER A 63 -27.09 1.83 7.95
C SER A 63 -26.82 3.10 8.76
N THR A 64 -25.57 3.45 9.05
CA THR A 64 -25.23 4.69 9.75
C THR A 64 -25.57 5.91 8.89
N ALA A 65 -25.26 5.87 7.60
CA ALA A 65 -25.66 6.90 6.66
C ALA A 65 -27.19 7.06 6.57
N GLU A 66 -27.93 5.95 6.48
CA GLU A 66 -29.39 5.93 6.50
C GLU A 66 -29.96 6.47 7.81
N ARG A 67 -29.41 6.09 8.97
CA ARG A 67 -29.85 6.61 10.27
C ARG A 67 -29.57 8.12 10.41
N LEU A 68 -28.41 8.60 9.94
CA LEU A 68 -28.09 10.04 9.89
C LEU A 68 -29.09 10.78 9.00
N VAL A 69 -29.33 10.28 7.80
CA VAL A 69 -30.33 10.84 6.88
C VAL A 69 -31.72 10.84 7.52
N ALA A 70 -32.17 9.74 8.13
CA ALA A 70 -33.48 9.63 8.77
C ALA A 70 -33.62 10.52 10.01
N THR A 71 -32.51 10.85 10.68
CA THR A 71 -32.50 11.74 11.86
C THR A 71 -32.58 13.21 11.45
N PHE A 72 -31.96 13.59 10.32
CA PHE A 72 -31.84 14.97 9.89
C PHE A 72 -32.72 15.35 8.67
N THR A 73 -33.45 14.40 8.08
CA THR A 73 -34.32 14.62 6.91
C THR A 73 -35.71 14.02 7.10
N ASP A 74 -36.72 14.67 6.51
CA ASP A 74 -38.15 14.35 6.67
C ASP A 74 -38.62 13.11 5.88
N THR A 75 -37.72 12.21 5.48
CA THR A 75 -37.99 11.16 4.47
C THR A 75 -38.55 9.85 5.02
N SER A 76 -38.53 9.61 6.34
CA SER A 76 -38.93 8.33 6.95
C SER A 76 -40.30 8.35 7.65
N GLY A 77 -41.12 9.39 7.47
CA GLY A 77 -42.42 9.50 8.16
C GLY A 77 -42.33 9.78 9.67
N VAL A 78 -41.13 10.10 10.15
CA VAL A 78 -40.88 10.69 11.47
C VAL A 78 -40.51 12.14 11.22
N ASN A 79 -41.35 13.07 11.72
CA ASN A 79 -41.25 14.50 11.49
C ASN A 79 -39.82 14.99 11.80
N ALA A 80 -39.11 15.57 10.83
CA ALA A 80 -37.98 16.48 11.13
C ALA A 80 -38.43 17.64 12.07
N GLY A 81 -39.74 17.89 12.11
CA GLY A 81 -40.42 18.68 13.13
C GLY A 81 -40.17 18.20 14.57
N ALA A 82 -40.11 16.90 14.86
CA ALA A 82 -39.91 16.39 16.22
C ALA A 82 -38.52 16.75 16.78
N VAL A 83 -37.44 16.63 15.99
CA VAL A 83 -36.10 17.07 16.41
C VAL A 83 -36.07 18.60 16.52
N THR A 84 -36.71 19.30 15.57
CA THR A 84 -36.85 20.76 15.62
C THR A 84 -37.56 21.23 16.90
N ASP A 85 -38.63 20.53 17.28
CA ASP A 85 -39.45 20.82 18.47
C ASP A 85 -38.67 20.51 19.75
N ILE A 86 -37.91 19.41 19.80
CA ILE A 86 -37.02 19.09 20.92
C ILE A 86 -35.97 20.19 21.13
N VAL A 87 -35.30 20.63 20.05
CA VAL A 87 -34.31 21.71 20.11
C VAL A 87 -34.99 23.01 20.55
N LYS A 88 -36.17 23.32 20.00
CA LYS A 88 -36.96 24.50 20.34
C LYS A 88 -37.38 24.50 21.81
N ASP A 89 -37.87 23.37 22.33
CA ASP A 89 -38.35 23.24 23.71
C ASP A 89 -37.19 23.33 24.71
N ALA A 90 -36.07 22.68 24.42
CA ALA A 90 -34.86 22.78 25.23
C ALA A 90 -34.33 24.22 25.29
N LEU A 91 -34.26 24.89 24.13
CA LEU A 91 -33.79 26.25 24.01
C LEU A 91 -34.75 27.24 24.70
N ASN A 92 -36.06 27.08 24.54
CA ASN A 92 -37.07 27.86 25.24
C ASN A 92 -36.92 27.73 26.77
N SER A 93 -36.72 26.50 27.26
CA SER A 93 -36.54 26.22 28.68
C SER A 93 -35.31 26.94 29.26
N VAL A 94 -34.19 26.89 28.55
CA VAL A 94 -32.94 27.52 28.99
C VAL A 94 -32.98 29.05 28.88
N LEU A 95 -33.55 29.59 27.80
CA LEU A 95 -33.73 31.04 27.63
C LEU A 95 -34.62 31.61 28.75
N GLN A 96 -35.74 30.95 29.04
CA GLN A 96 -36.63 31.36 30.13
C GLN A 96 -35.94 31.26 31.51
N ALA A 97 -35.17 30.20 31.76
CA ALA A 97 -34.40 30.04 32.99
C ALA A 97 -33.33 31.14 33.17
N ASN A 98 -32.80 31.67 32.06
CA ASN A 98 -31.84 32.77 32.03
C ASN A 98 -32.51 34.16 31.92
N GLY A 99 -33.84 34.25 32.05
CA GLY A 99 -34.59 35.51 32.02
C GLY A 99 -34.73 36.15 30.63
N GLN A 100 -34.50 35.38 29.57
CA GLN A 100 -34.64 35.80 28.17
C GLN A 100 -36.00 35.34 27.61
N THR A 101 -36.64 36.20 26.83
CA THR A 101 -37.91 35.86 26.18
C THR A 101 -37.63 35.14 24.86
N PRO A 102 -38.08 33.88 24.68
CA PRO A 102 -37.91 33.19 23.41
C PRO A 102 -38.69 33.90 22.30
N SER A 103 -38.03 34.15 21.17
CA SER A 103 -38.62 34.70 19.95
C SER A 103 -39.57 33.71 19.26
N GLY A 104 -39.47 32.42 19.59
CA GLY A 104 -40.19 31.35 18.90
C GLY A 104 -39.53 30.93 17.58
N ASN A 105 -38.42 31.59 17.22
CA ASN A 105 -37.56 31.25 16.09
C ASN A 105 -36.28 30.60 16.63
N VAL A 106 -36.09 29.31 16.35
CA VAL A 106 -34.96 28.51 16.86
C VAL A 106 -33.60 29.12 16.52
N GLN A 107 -33.45 29.75 15.34
CA GLN A 107 -32.20 30.40 14.96
C GLN A 107 -31.91 31.62 15.83
N GLN A 108 -32.87 32.54 15.94
CA GLN A 108 -32.71 33.77 16.73
C GLN A 108 -32.49 33.45 18.21
N ASP A 109 -33.21 32.46 18.72
CA ASP A 109 -33.11 31.99 20.09
C ASP A 109 -31.74 31.35 20.36
N LEU A 110 -31.19 30.58 19.40
CA LEU A 110 -29.90 29.90 19.55
C LEU A 110 -28.74 30.87 19.37
N GLU A 111 -28.81 31.79 18.41
CA GLU A 111 -27.86 32.89 18.27
C GLU A 111 -27.85 33.79 19.52
N SER A 112 -29.03 34.10 20.07
CA SER A 112 -29.15 34.86 21.32
C SER A 112 -28.52 34.11 22.49
N TYR A 113 -28.76 32.81 22.61
CA TYR A 113 -28.15 31.98 23.65
C TYR A 113 -26.62 31.93 23.52
N LEU A 114 -26.10 31.62 22.32
CA LEU A 114 -24.67 31.50 22.05
C LEU A 114 -23.93 32.83 22.28
N ASN A 115 -24.51 33.96 21.87
CA ASN A 115 -23.92 35.29 22.07
C ASN A 115 -23.87 35.72 23.54
N ASN A 116 -24.82 35.27 24.36
CA ASN A 116 -24.86 35.63 25.78
C ASN A 116 -24.03 34.69 26.68
N LYS A 117 -23.65 33.50 26.20
CA LYS A 117 -22.81 32.52 26.92
C LYS A 117 -21.32 32.73 26.63
N GLN A 118 -20.73 33.75 27.28
CA GLN A 118 -19.30 34.10 27.11
C GLN A 118 -18.31 33.06 27.67
N ASP A 119 -18.74 32.22 28.62
CA ASP A 119 -17.92 31.18 29.26
C ASP A 119 -17.77 29.91 28.40
N LYS A 120 -18.49 29.84 27.27
CA LYS A 120 -18.57 28.66 26.38
C LYS A 120 -18.99 27.38 27.11
N ASN A 121 -19.71 27.51 28.23
CA ASN A 121 -20.25 26.38 28.96
C ASN A 121 -21.72 26.18 28.57
N TYR A 122 -21.94 25.14 27.76
CA TYR A 122 -23.25 24.81 27.18
C TYR A 122 -23.96 23.66 27.92
N THR A 123 -23.54 23.33 29.14
CA THR A 123 -24.06 22.16 29.89
C THR A 123 -25.58 22.25 30.14
N ASP A 124 -26.11 23.45 30.33
CA ASP A 124 -27.53 23.71 30.54
C ASP A 124 -28.39 23.38 29.31
N ILE A 125 -27.99 23.85 28.12
CA ILE A 125 -28.71 23.47 26.89
C ILE A 125 -28.53 22.01 26.51
N ILE A 126 -27.35 21.44 26.79
CA ILE A 126 -27.09 20.01 26.60
C ILE A 126 -28.04 19.19 27.47
N GLN A 127 -28.14 19.49 28.77
CA GLN A 127 -29.04 18.74 29.66
C GLN A 127 -30.52 18.94 29.32
N ALA A 128 -30.92 20.14 28.91
CA ALA A 128 -32.28 20.40 28.46
C ALA A 128 -32.63 19.59 27.20
N MET A 129 -31.71 19.50 26.23
CA MET A 129 -31.90 18.67 25.04
C MET A 129 -31.92 17.19 25.36
N LEU A 130 -30.98 16.66 26.15
CA LEU A 130 -30.97 15.26 26.55
C LEU A 130 -32.28 14.89 27.28
N GLY A 131 -32.75 15.75 28.17
CA GLY A 131 -34.05 15.58 28.82
C GLY A 131 -35.21 15.55 27.83
N ALA A 132 -35.23 16.44 26.84
CA ALA A 132 -36.27 16.46 25.81
C ALA A 132 -36.22 15.25 24.86
N ILE A 133 -35.01 14.78 24.51
CA ILE A 133 -34.77 13.58 23.69
C ILE A 133 -35.31 12.33 24.39
N GLN A 134 -34.92 12.10 25.65
CA GLN A 134 -35.33 10.90 26.38
C GLN A 134 -36.86 10.85 26.56
N ASN A 135 -37.49 12.00 26.80
CA ASN A 135 -38.93 12.11 27.02
C ASN A 135 -39.76 12.16 25.72
N SER A 136 -39.13 12.27 24.55
CA SER A 136 -39.87 12.33 23.29
C SER A 136 -40.44 10.96 22.90
N ASN A 137 -41.74 10.90 22.63
CA ASN A 137 -42.40 9.70 22.09
C ASN A 137 -42.34 9.63 20.56
N ALA A 138 -41.86 10.70 19.91
CA ALA A 138 -41.76 10.81 18.46
C ALA A 138 -40.43 10.26 17.92
N LEU A 139 -39.42 10.07 18.77
CA LEU A 139 -38.12 9.51 18.40
C LEU A 139 -38.07 8.00 18.61
N THR A 140 -37.52 7.27 17.63
CA THR A 140 -37.21 5.85 17.79
C THR A 140 -36.04 5.65 18.76
N PRO A 141 -35.86 4.45 19.34
CA PRO A 141 -34.71 4.15 20.20
C PRO A 141 -33.36 4.46 19.52
N GLU A 142 -33.22 4.17 18.22
CA GLU A 142 -32.00 4.42 17.46
C GLU A 142 -31.75 5.92 17.24
N GLN A 143 -32.81 6.71 17.07
CA GLN A 143 -32.71 8.16 16.97
C GLN A 143 -32.35 8.79 18.32
N LYS A 144 -32.91 8.28 19.42
CA LYS A 144 -32.53 8.70 20.77
C LYS A 144 -31.07 8.40 21.06
N ASP A 145 -30.58 7.22 20.68
CA ASP A 145 -29.17 6.83 20.85
C ASP A 145 -28.23 7.74 20.05
N LEU A 146 -28.59 8.06 18.80
CA LEU A 146 -27.83 9.02 17.98
C LEU A 146 -27.86 10.45 18.57
N LEU A 147 -28.99 10.90 19.10
CA LEU A 147 -29.19 12.24 19.64
C LEU A 147 -28.70 12.40 21.09
N ASP A 148 -28.57 11.31 21.86
CA ASP A 148 -27.92 11.31 23.18
C ASP A 148 -26.44 11.74 23.07
N ASN A 149 -25.87 11.70 21.86
CA ASN A 149 -24.56 12.28 21.54
C ASN A 149 -24.55 13.81 21.43
N ALA A 150 -25.67 14.50 21.62
CA ALA A 150 -25.76 15.95 21.57
C ALA A 150 -24.70 16.61 22.48
N GLY A 151 -24.41 16.04 23.66
CA GLY A 151 -23.37 16.55 24.56
C GLY A 151 -21.95 16.61 23.98
N ASN A 152 -21.68 15.90 22.89
CA ASN A 152 -20.38 15.86 22.19
C ASN A 152 -20.34 16.72 20.92
N ILE A 153 -21.41 17.46 20.63
CA ILE A 153 -21.45 18.48 19.59
C ILE A 153 -20.58 19.67 20.02
N ASP A 154 -19.76 20.16 19.10
CA ASP A 154 -19.03 21.42 19.29
C ASP A 154 -19.95 22.63 19.03
N TYR A 155 -20.73 22.98 20.05
CA TYR A 155 -21.68 24.10 20.01
C TYR A 155 -21.02 25.46 19.71
N GLY A 156 -19.71 25.59 19.96
CA GLY A 156 -18.96 26.82 19.69
C GLY A 156 -18.65 27.05 18.21
N ASN A 157 -18.80 26.01 17.37
CA ASN A 157 -18.46 26.03 15.94
C ASN A 157 -19.66 25.64 15.05
N LEU A 158 -20.90 25.84 15.53
CA LEU A 158 -22.10 25.66 14.71
C LEU A 158 -22.20 26.79 13.68
N GLU A 159 -22.33 26.43 12.40
CA GLU A 159 -22.53 27.39 11.31
C GLU A 159 -23.98 27.37 10.85
N PHE A 160 -24.56 28.55 10.65
CA PHE A 160 -25.97 28.70 10.29
C PHE A 160 -26.17 29.22 8.86
N SER A 161 -27.20 28.70 8.19
CA SER A 161 -27.68 29.16 6.89
C SER A 161 -28.72 30.27 7.07
N GLY A 162 -28.56 31.39 6.36
CA GLY A 162 -29.42 32.56 6.54
C GLY A 162 -30.90 32.36 6.19
N ASN A 163 -31.75 33.01 7.00
CA ASN A 163 -33.12 33.49 6.75
C ASN A 163 -34.16 32.53 6.14
N ASN A 164 -34.30 31.30 6.65
CA ASN A 164 -35.56 30.58 6.47
C ASN A 164 -36.17 30.16 7.82
N ALA A 165 -37.30 30.79 8.12
CA ALA A 165 -38.06 30.61 9.34
C ALA A 165 -38.73 29.23 9.36
N GLY A 166 -38.38 28.38 10.32
CA GLY A 166 -39.28 27.33 10.82
C GLY A 166 -38.75 25.90 10.87
N ASN A 167 -37.72 25.52 10.10
CA ASN A 167 -37.22 24.13 10.05
C ASN A 167 -35.72 24.04 10.40
N VAL A 168 -35.34 23.22 11.38
CA VAL A 168 -33.93 22.99 11.75
C VAL A 168 -33.14 22.30 10.63
N ALA A 169 -33.82 21.50 9.80
CA ALA A 169 -33.25 20.70 8.70
C ALA A 169 -32.58 21.51 7.55
N GLY A 170 -32.58 22.84 7.60
CA GLY A 170 -31.84 23.70 6.67
C GLY A 170 -31.09 24.85 7.33
N LEU A 171 -31.13 24.94 8.67
CA LEU A 171 -30.54 26.03 9.45
C LEU A 171 -29.10 25.74 9.84
N LEU A 172 -28.73 24.48 10.11
CA LEU A 172 -27.37 24.09 10.50
C LEU A 172 -26.58 23.62 9.28
N GLN A 173 -25.59 24.40 8.84
CA GLN A 173 -24.74 24.07 7.70
C GLN A 173 -23.61 23.10 8.04
N ASN A 174 -23.18 23.10 9.30
CA ASN A 174 -22.02 22.34 9.76
C ASN A 174 -22.18 21.98 11.25
N ILE A 175 -22.15 20.69 11.55
CA ILE A 175 -22.17 20.16 12.92
C ILE A 175 -20.93 19.30 13.09
N THR A 176 -20.08 19.63 14.05
CA THR A 176 -18.91 18.81 14.39
C THR A 176 -19.18 18.02 15.67
N ILE A 177 -18.98 16.71 15.62
CA ILE A 177 -19.24 15.76 16.71
C ILE A 177 -17.92 15.05 17.05
N LYS A 178 -17.55 15.04 18.33
CA LYS A 178 -16.34 14.33 18.79
C LYS A 178 -16.55 12.81 18.71
N LYS A 179 -15.49 12.08 18.34
CA LYS A 179 -15.48 10.61 18.38
C LYS A 179 -15.48 10.12 19.83
N GLY A 180 -16.02 8.93 20.07
CA GLY A 180 -16.11 8.27 21.38
C GLY A 180 -17.52 8.23 21.98
N SER A 181 -18.53 8.64 21.21
CA SER A 181 -19.91 8.81 21.66
C SER A 181 -20.81 7.64 21.22
N ASP A 182 -20.69 7.26 19.95
CA ASP A 182 -21.46 6.18 19.33
C ASP A 182 -20.49 5.27 18.57
N ALA A 183 -20.39 4.03 19.05
CA ALA A 183 -19.44 3.06 18.50
C ALA A 183 -19.74 2.69 17.03
N GLY A 184 -21.00 2.76 16.60
CA GLY A 184 -21.40 2.48 15.22
C GLY A 184 -21.01 3.61 14.27
N LEU A 185 -21.22 4.86 14.69
CA LEU A 185 -20.90 6.07 13.94
C LEU A 185 -19.39 6.32 13.87
N ASP A 186 -18.69 6.14 15.00
CA ASP A 186 -17.23 6.20 15.04
C ASP A 186 -16.61 5.15 14.11
N LYS A 187 -17.15 3.92 14.14
CA LYS A 187 -16.72 2.84 13.26
C LYS A 187 -17.01 3.17 11.80
N ALA A 188 -18.20 3.66 11.47
CA ALA A 188 -18.55 4.03 10.10
C ALA A 188 -17.61 5.10 9.55
N VAL A 189 -17.40 6.20 10.28
CA VAL A 189 -16.48 7.29 9.87
C VAL A 189 -15.05 6.79 9.72
N SER A 190 -14.57 5.98 10.67
CA SER A 190 -13.25 5.35 10.58
C SER A 190 -13.12 4.43 9.37
N ASP A 191 -14.16 3.65 9.06
CA ASP A 191 -14.20 2.75 7.90
C ASP A 191 -14.20 3.54 6.59
N ILE A 192 -14.91 4.67 6.53
CA ILE A 192 -14.92 5.60 5.37
C ILE A 192 -13.52 6.16 5.11
N SER A 193 -12.87 6.69 6.13
CA SER A 193 -11.49 7.19 6.02
C SER A 193 -10.52 6.08 5.62
N ALA A 194 -10.71 4.88 6.17
CA ALA A 194 -9.94 3.72 5.76
C ALA A 194 -10.16 3.37 4.29
N VAL A 195 -11.40 3.39 3.77
CA VAL A 195 -11.71 3.19 2.34
C VAL A 195 -10.95 4.20 1.49
N GLN A 196 -11.02 5.49 1.85
CA GLN A 196 -10.33 6.55 1.10
C GLN A 196 -8.82 6.34 1.07
N ASP A 197 -8.21 5.98 2.19
CA ASP A 197 -6.78 5.73 2.28
C ASP A 197 -6.35 4.48 1.50
N ILE A 198 -7.16 3.43 1.55
CA ILE A 198 -6.93 2.21 0.76
C ILE A 198 -6.98 2.57 -0.73
N LEU A 199 -8.02 3.26 -1.20
CA LEU A 199 -8.18 3.62 -2.60
C LEU A 199 -7.07 4.53 -3.14
N LYS A 200 -6.41 5.34 -2.30
CA LYS A 200 -5.23 6.15 -2.68
C LYS A 200 -3.97 5.32 -2.95
N SER A 201 -3.73 4.28 -2.14
CA SER A 201 -2.50 3.48 -2.20
C SER A 201 -2.77 2.04 -1.79
N ASN A 202 -2.99 1.18 -2.77
CA ASN A 202 -3.25 -0.23 -2.57
C ASN A 202 -2.61 -1.07 -3.68
N ASN A 203 -2.12 -2.25 -3.32
CA ASN A 203 -1.80 -3.29 -4.28
C ASN A 203 -1.70 -4.67 -3.62
N ILE A 204 -1.93 -5.71 -4.42
CA ILE A 204 -1.48 -7.07 -4.15
C ILE A 204 -0.52 -7.41 -5.28
N ASN A 205 0.63 -7.99 -4.94
CA ASN A 205 1.61 -8.45 -5.90
C ASN A 205 1.99 -9.90 -5.59
N VAL A 206 1.92 -10.75 -6.60
CA VAL A 206 2.51 -12.08 -6.60
C VAL A 206 3.72 -12.04 -7.52
N LEU A 207 4.85 -12.52 -7.01
CA LEU A 207 6.11 -12.55 -7.72
C LEU A 207 6.66 -13.96 -7.73
N SER A 208 6.90 -14.53 -8.90
CA SER A 208 7.76 -15.70 -9.03
C SER A 208 9.04 -15.32 -9.75
N GLN A 209 10.18 -15.80 -9.27
CA GLN A 209 11.49 -15.53 -9.86
C GLN A 209 12.30 -16.81 -9.87
N ASN A 210 12.47 -17.36 -11.06
CA ASN A 210 13.10 -18.64 -11.30
C ASN A 210 14.29 -18.46 -12.24
N GLY A 211 15.33 -19.24 -12.06
CA GLY A 211 16.44 -19.18 -12.99
C GLY A 211 17.45 -20.29 -12.84
N VAL A 212 18.24 -20.44 -13.91
CA VAL A 212 19.43 -21.27 -13.96
C VAL A 212 20.59 -20.44 -14.49
N ILE A 213 21.78 -20.63 -13.94
CA ILE A 213 22.97 -19.86 -14.30
C ILE A 213 24.18 -20.78 -14.43
N LEU A 214 25.03 -20.49 -15.41
CA LEU A 214 26.37 -21.05 -15.57
C LEU A 214 27.37 -19.91 -15.68
N GLN A 215 28.33 -19.90 -14.77
CA GLN A 215 29.48 -19.01 -14.78
C GLN A 215 30.73 -19.83 -15.04
N ILE A 216 31.48 -19.43 -16.06
CA ILE A 216 32.74 -20.06 -16.46
C ILE A 216 33.86 -19.07 -16.13
N SER A 217 34.64 -19.45 -15.12
CA SER A 217 35.79 -18.70 -14.64
C SER A 217 36.93 -19.65 -14.34
N SER A 218 38.15 -19.12 -14.43
CA SER A 218 39.38 -19.76 -13.97
C SER A 218 40.37 -18.67 -13.61
N LYS A 219 41.42 -19.01 -12.86
CA LYS A 219 42.49 -18.06 -12.53
C LYS A 219 43.09 -17.42 -13.79
N THR A 220 43.38 -18.23 -14.81
CA THR A 220 43.90 -17.78 -16.10
C THR A 220 42.91 -16.87 -16.84
N MET A 221 41.61 -17.21 -16.80
CA MET A 221 40.56 -16.38 -17.41
C MET A 221 40.48 -15.02 -16.72
N ASN A 222 40.41 -14.97 -15.38
CA ASN A 222 40.31 -13.71 -14.65
C ASN A 222 41.44 -12.72 -14.96
N GLU A 223 42.66 -13.22 -15.15
CA GLU A 223 43.85 -12.42 -15.46
C GLU A 223 43.92 -11.97 -16.93
N LYS A 224 43.67 -12.89 -17.88
CA LYS A 224 44.08 -12.68 -19.29
C LYS A 224 42.92 -12.58 -20.28
N LEU A 225 41.85 -13.34 -20.09
CA LEU A 225 40.79 -13.51 -21.09
C LEU A 225 39.47 -12.83 -20.69
N GLY A 226 39.20 -12.78 -19.39
CA GLY A 226 37.91 -12.46 -18.78
C GLY A 226 37.05 -13.70 -18.53
N SER A 227 36.17 -13.58 -17.53
CA SER A 227 35.17 -14.58 -17.16
C SER A 227 33.86 -14.37 -17.90
N LEU A 228 33.16 -15.48 -18.16
CA LEU A 228 31.91 -15.48 -18.89
C LEU A 228 30.77 -16.03 -18.02
N GLY A 229 29.57 -15.54 -18.25
CA GLY A 229 28.36 -16.06 -17.63
C GLY A 229 27.21 -16.09 -18.61
N VAL A 230 26.40 -17.14 -18.53
CA VAL A 230 25.11 -17.22 -19.22
C VAL A 230 24.05 -17.70 -18.23
N ALA A 231 22.85 -17.16 -18.33
CA ALA A 231 21.74 -17.62 -17.53
C ALA A 231 20.44 -17.65 -18.33
N TYR A 232 19.44 -18.30 -17.76
CA TYR A 232 18.06 -18.16 -18.16
C TYR A 232 17.25 -17.79 -16.91
N PHE A 233 16.56 -16.66 -16.98
CA PHE A 233 15.72 -16.13 -15.91
C PHE A 233 14.28 -16.06 -16.39
N ALA A 234 13.36 -16.64 -15.61
CA ALA A 234 11.93 -16.57 -15.86
C ALA A 234 11.26 -15.96 -14.63
N SER A 235 10.66 -14.78 -14.81
CA SER A 235 9.97 -14.05 -13.75
C SER A 235 8.50 -13.89 -14.12
N VAL A 236 7.63 -14.08 -13.14
CA VAL A 236 6.18 -13.82 -13.27
C VAL A 236 5.83 -12.74 -12.27
N TYR A 237 5.27 -11.65 -12.74
CA TYR A 237 4.74 -10.57 -11.94
C TYR A 237 3.23 -10.53 -12.18
N SER A 238 2.46 -10.73 -11.12
CA SER A 238 1.01 -10.50 -11.14
C SER A 238 0.70 -9.42 -10.12
N SER A 239 -0.07 -8.42 -10.51
CA SER A 239 -0.49 -7.37 -9.61
C SER A 239 -1.95 -7.00 -9.78
N MET A 240 -2.56 -6.59 -8.69
CA MET A 240 -3.91 -6.05 -8.65
C MET A 240 -3.89 -4.77 -7.82
N SER A 241 -4.50 -3.70 -8.34
CA SER A 241 -4.59 -2.41 -7.66
C SER A 241 -5.83 -1.66 -8.10
N ILE A 242 -6.39 -0.84 -7.22
CA ILE A 242 -7.52 0.03 -7.51
C ILE A 242 -7.00 1.41 -7.93
N LYS A 243 -7.45 1.85 -9.11
CA LYS A 243 -7.30 3.20 -9.63
C LYS A 243 -8.63 3.92 -9.43
N ALA A 244 -8.67 4.85 -8.48
CA ALA A 244 -9.86 5.62 -8.14
C ALA A 244 -9.81 7.03 -8.72
N ASP A 245 -10.94 7.61 -9.12
CA ASP A 245 -11.01 9.04 -9.37
C ASP A 245 -10.93 9.79 -8.04
N ALA A 246 -9.80 10.47 -7.79
CA ALA A 246 -9.56 11.18 -6.53
C ALA A 246 -10.56 12.33 -6.29
N SER A 247 -11.20 12.84 -7.34
CA SER A 247 -12.22 13.89 -7.21
C SER A 247 -13.57 13.34 -6.73
N ARG A 248 -13.83 12.03 -6.91
CA ARG A 248 -15.11 11.37 -6.58
C ARG A 248 -15.01 10.49 -5.33
N MET A 249 -14.38 11.03 -4.29
CA MET A 249 -14.06 10.29 -3.06
C MET A 249 -14.76 10.83 -1.82
N ARG A 250 -15.48 11.97 -1.93
CA ARG A 250 -16.20 12.57 -0.79
C ARG A 250 -17.36 11.68 -0.41
N LEU A 251 -17.64 11.53 0.88
CA LEU A 251 -18.84 10.80 1.30
C LEU A 251 -20.00 11.77 1.38
N ILE A 252 -20.74 11.88 0.28
CA ILE A 252 -21.94 12.69 0.19
C ILE A 252 -23.12 11.74 0.04
N LEU A 253 -24.08 11.86 0.95
CA LEU A 253 -25.29 11.06 1.04
C LEU A 253 -26.43 11.80 0.32
N ASN A 254 -27.27 11.05 -0.40
CA ASN A 254 -28.56 11.53 -0.89
C ASN A 254 -29.64 11.18 0.13
N GLY A 255 -30.20 12.20 0.78
CA GLY A 255 -31.25 12.06 1.79
C GLY A 255 -32.67 12.22 1.25
N GLY A 256 -32.87 12.14 -0.06
CA GLY A 256 -34.17 12.32 -0.74
C GLY A 256 -34.61 13.78 -0.85
N ASN A 257 -34.59 14.52 0.26
CA ASN A 257 -34.96 15.95 0.33
C ASN A 257 -33.74 16.89 0.40
N GLY A 258 -32.52 16.35 0.37
CA GLY A 258 -31.28 17.12 0.50
C GLY A 258 -30.04 16.23 0.38
N TYR A 259 -28.86 16.86 0.36
CA TYR A 259 -27.57 16.18 0.26
C TYR A 259 -26.70 16.57 1.43
N TYR A 260 -25.91 15.62 1.93
CA TYR A 260 -25.13 15.84 3.15
C TYR A 260 -23.78 15.14 3.08
N GLU A 261 -22.74 15.86 3.44
CA GLU A 261 -21.37 15.35 3.45
C GLU A 261 -20.94 14.99 4.87
N LEU A 262 -20.26 13.85 4.98
CA LEU A 262 -19.54 13.44 6.18
C LEU A 262 -18.04 13.66 5.96
N VAL A 263 -17.42 14.44 6.86
CA VAL A 263 -15.98 14.75 6.82
C VAL A 263 -15.32 14.22 8.09
N ASP A 264 -14.28 13.41 7.96
CA ASP A 264 -13.43 13.01 9.09
C ASP A 264 -12.36 14.08 9.36
N ASN A 265 -12.33 14.59 10.60
CA ASN A 265 -11.34 15.58 11.06
C ASN A 265 -10.30 14.97 12.02
N GLY A 266 -10.23 13.64 12.13
CA GLY A 266 -9.34 12.93 13.05
C GLY A 266 -10.05 12.54 14.34
N ASP A 267 -10.10 13.43 15.33
CA ASP A 267 -10.75 13.17 16.64
C ASP A 267 -12.26 13.50 16.64
N SER A 268 -12.77 14.02 15.54
CA SER A 268 -14.16 14.39 15.34
C SER A 268 -14.59 14.16 13.89
N PHE A 269 -15.88 14.23 13.62
CA PHE A 269 -16.42 14.27 12.27
C PHE A 269 -17.37 15.45 12.11
N SER A 270 -17.44 16.00 10.90
CA SER A 270 -18.39 17.05 10.56
C SER A 270 -19.48 16.51 9.64
N TYR A 271 -20.73 16.81 9.97
CA TYR A 271 -21.87 16.69 9.07
C TYR A 271 -22.12 18.05 8.43
N LYS A 272 -22.06 18.11 7.11
CA LYS A 272 -22.21 19.35 6.34
C LYS A 272 -23.35 19.23 5.35
N VAL A 273 -24.13 20.29 5.20
CA VAL A 273 -25.10 20.38 4.09
C VAL A 273 -24.32 20.46 2.77
N SER A 274 -24.73 19.67 1.80
CA SER A 274 -24.16 19.60 0.45
C SER A 274 -25.23 19.91 -0.59
N SER A 275 -24.83 19.96 -1.86
CA SER A 275 -25.73 20.12 -2.99
C SER A 275 -25.83 18.85 -3.83
N GLN A 276 -26.85 18.79 -4.69
CA GLN A 276 -26.96 17.76 -5.72
C GLN A 276 -25.76 17.79 -6.67
N ASP A 277 -25.32 18.98 -7.07
CA ASP A 277 -24.17 19.15 -7.96
C ASP A 277 -22.89 18.56 -7.33
N ASP A 278 -22.70 18.80 -6.05
CA ASP A 278 -21.57 18.25 -5.29
C ASP A 278 -21.67 16.73 -5.15
N TYR A 279 -22.87 16.20 -4.88
CA TYR A 279 -23.11 14.76 -4.85
C TYR A 279 -22.77 14.10 -6.19
N GLU A 280 -23.31 14.63 -7.29
CA GLU A 280 -23.07 14.10 -8.62
C GLU A 280 -21.62 14.24 -9.05
N LYS A 281 -20.92 15.32 -8.69
CA LYS A 281 -19.53 15.53 -9.11
C LYS A 281 -18.52 14.81 -8.23
N TYR A 282 -18.71 14.79 -6.92
CA TYR A 282 -17.64 14.41 -5.99
C TYR A 282 -17.95 13.23 -5.05
N SER A 283 -19.19 12.72 -5.04
CA SER A 283 -19.56 11.61 -4.15
C SER A 283 -18.98 10.27 -4.60
N LEU A 284 -18.40 9.52 -3.65
CA LEU A 284 -18.06 8.12 -3.82
C LEU A 284 -19.32 7.25 -4.03
N LEU A 285 -20.44 7.58 -3.38
CA LEU A 285 -21.66 6.76 -3.55
C LEU A 285 -22.24 6.97 -4.95
N ALA A 286 -22.32 8.23 -5.41
CA ALA A 286 -22.80 8.53 -6.75
C ALA A 286 -21.90 7.95 -7.85
N SER A 287 -20.59 7.88 -7.61
CA SER A 287 -19.64 7.30 -8.57
C SER A 287 -19.70 5.78 -8.65
N LEU A 288 -20.37 5.11 -7.71
CA LEU A 288 -20.62 3.67 -7.76
C LEU A 288 -21.98 3.32 -8.39
N GLU A 289 -22.86 4.30 -8.64
CA GLU A 289 -24.14 4.06 -9.30
C GLU A 289 -23.99 3.85 -10.81
N GLY A 290 -24.90 3.04 -11.39
CA GLY A 290 -24.98 2.83 -12.84
C GLY A 290 -23.72 2.21 -13.45
N ASN A 291 -23.34 2.66 -14.65
CA ASN A 291 -22.18 2.16 -15.41
C ASN A 291 -20.97 3.09 -15.31
N SER A 292 -20.74 3.70 -14.15
CA SER A 292 -19.60 4.61 -13.96
C SER A 292 -18.27 3.89 -14.15
N ASP A 293 -17.28 4.63 -14.67
CA ASP A 293 -15.89 4.20 -14.82
C ASP A 293 -14.93 5.01 -13.91
N ALA A 294 -15.47 5.70 -12.90
CA ALA A 294 -14.70 6.53 -11.99
C ALA A 294 -13.67 5.73 -11.16
N HIS A 295 -14.02 4.51 -10.77
CA HIS A 295 -13.15 3.63 -10.00
C HIS A 295 -12.93 2.33 -10.77
N LYS A 296 -11.68 1.89 -10.89
CA LYS A 296 -11.31 0.70 -11.66
C LYS A 296 -10.38 -0.19 -10.87
N LEU A 297 -10.66 -1.48 -10.83
CA LEU A 297 -9.69 -2.50 -10.45
C LEU A 297 -8.82 -2.80 -11.67
N VAL A 298 -7.52 -2.58 -11.57
CA VAL A 298 -6.55 -2.88 -12.62
C VAL A 298 -5.77 -4.13 -12.22
N ALA A 299 -5.86 -5.16 -13.04
CA ALA A 299 -5.08 -6.38 -12.91
C ALA A 299 -4.02 -6.42 -14.01
N THR A 300 -2.79 -6.78 -13.65
CA THR A 300 -1.67 -6.89 -14.59
C THR A 300 -1.00 -8.24 -14.43
N GLY A 301 -0.89 -8.99 -15.51
CA GLY A 301 -0.01 -10.13 -15.63
C GLY A 301 1.19 -9.75 -16.51
N PHE A 302 2.40 -10.02 -16.03
CA PHE A 302 3.64 -9.74 -16.75
C PHE A 302 4.64 -10.88 -16.54
N VAL A 303 4.87 -11.67 -17.58
CA VAL A 303 5.86 -12.75 -17.60
C VAL A 303 7.07 -12.26 -18.37
N LEU A 304 8.25 -12.30 -17.76
CA LEU A 304 9.50 -11.86 -18.34
C LEU A 304 10.50 -13.02 -18.38
N SER A 305 10.94 -13.38 -19.57
CA SER A 305 12.06 -14.29 -19.81
C SER A 305 13.30 -13.49 -20.20
N GLU A 306 14.43 -13.72 -19.53
CA GLU A 306 15.70 -13.07 -19.82
C GLU A 306 16.79 -14.12 -20.07
N ILE A 307 17.56 -13.95 -21.15
CA ILE A 307 18.80 -14.67 -21.42
C ILE A 307 19.95 -13.66 -21.35
N PRO A 308 20.52 -13.43 -20.17
CA PRO A 308 21.72 -12.63 -20.03
C PRO A 308 22.98 -13.39 -20.48
N VAL A 309 23.87 -12.69 -21.16
CA VAL A 309 25.24 -13.10 -21.43
C VAL A 309 26.16 -12.01 -20.87
N GLY A 310 27.04 -12.40 -19.95
CA GLY A 310 27.93 -11.48 -19.26
C GLY A 310 29.39 -11.79 -19.47
N TYR A 311 30.18 -10.74 -19.42
CA TYR A 311 31.64 -10.76 -19.44
C TYR A 311 32.17 -9.91 -18.29
N ALA A 312 33.19 -10.38 -17.60
CA ALA A 312 33.89 -9.58 -16.59
C ALA A 312 35.40 -9.84 -16.58
N ARG A 313 36.15 -8.86 -16.11
CA ARG A 313 37.61 -8.94 -16.01
C ARG A 313 38.10 -8.33 -14.71
N THR A 314 39.14 -8.95 -14.15
CA THR A 314 39.86 -8.45 -12.98
C THR A 314 41.10 -7.67 -13.39
N PHE A 315 41.28 -6.50 -12.80
CA PHE A 315 42.48 -5.67 -12.87
C PHE A 315 43.15 -5.72 -11.49
N TYR A 316 44.36 -6.26 -11.45
CA TYR A 316 45.11 -6.47 -10.22
C TYR A 316 45.94 -5.22 -9.89
N PHE A 317 45.75 -4.68 -8.69
CA PHE A 317 46.55 -3.58 -8.15
C PHE A 317 47.30 -4.01 -6.89
N LYS A 318 48.28 -3.20 -6.47
CA LYS A 318 49.13 -3.50 -5.31
C LYS A 318 48.36 -3.71 -3.99
N HIS A 319 47.23 -3.04 -3.82
CA HIS A 319 46.46 -3.03 -2.57
C HIS A 319 44.99 -3.45 -2.75
N GLY A 320 44.67 -4.09 -3.88
CA GLY A 320 43.31 -4.52 -4.17
C GLY A 320 43.09 -4.90 -5.62
N ASN A 321 41.93 -5.47 -5.90
CA ASN A 321 41.54 -5.93 -7.24
C ASN A 321 40.27 -5.22 -7.68
N LEU A 322 40.28 -4.65 -8.88
CA LEU A 322 39.10 -4.06 -9.48
C LEU A 322 38.52 -5.02 -10.50
N ASN A 323 37.28 -5.43 -10.32
CA ASN A 323 36.53 -6.22 -11.28
C ASN A 323 35.52 -5.31 -11.97
N ILE A 324 35.48 -5.39 -13.29
CA ILE A 324 34.49 -4.68 -14.12
C ILE A 324 33.75 -5.73 -14.93
N GLY A 325 32.43 -5.64 -14.95
CA GLY A 325 31.58 -6.55 -15.71
C GLY A 325 30.49 -5.83 -16.48
N VAL A 326 30.09 -6.43 -17.59
CA VAL A 326 28.99 -5.99 -18.47
C VAL A 326 28.15 -7.21 -18.84
N ALA A 327 26.84 -7.02 -18.94
CA ALA A 327 25.93 -8.04 -19.43
C ALA A 327 24.93 -7.47 -20.42
N GLY A 328 24.77 -8.18 -21.54
CA GLY A 328 23.67 -7.96 -22.49
C GLY A 328 22.58 -9.01 -22.25
N LYS A 329 21.32 -8.59 -22.28
CA LYS A 329 20.17 -9.45 -21.95
C LYS A 329 19.21 -9.48 -23.12
N LEU A 330 18.92 -10.66 -23.66
CA LEU A 330 17.80 -10.85 -24.56
C LEU A 330 16.55 -11.06 -23.71
N MET A 331 15.55 -10.20 -23.86
CA MET A 331 14.37 -10.18 -23.02
C MET A 331 13.14 -10.41 -23.88
N ASN A 332 12.32 -11.40 -23.53
CA ASN A 332 10.99 -11.59 -24.06
C ASN A 332 9.99 -11.38 -22.93
N ALA A 333 8.94 -10.61 -23.17
CA ALA A 333 7.86 -10.47 -22.21
C ALA A 333 6.51 -10.77 -22.84
N ILE A 334 5.65 -11.39 -22.04
CA ILE A 334 4.23 -11.57 -22.31
C ILE A 334 3.49 -10.77 -21.24
N SER A 335 2.65 -9.83 -21.67
CA SER A 335 1.87 -9.01 -20.75
C SER A 335 0.39 -9.03 -21.07
N THR A 336 -0.43 -8.91 -20.04
CA THR A 336 -1.86 -8.63 -20.13
C THR A 336 -2.23 -7.63 -19.04
N GLN A 337 -3.06 -6.65 -19.39
CA GLN A 337 -3.63 -5.71 -18.45
C GLN A 337 -5.13 -5.63 -18.70
N SER A 338 -5.88 -5.77 -17.62
CA SER A 338 -7.32 -5.74 -17.63
C SER A 338 -7.82 -4.76 -16.58
N GLN A 339 -8.96 -4.15 -16.86
CA GLN A 339 -9.58 -3.16 -15.99
C GLN A 339 -11.05 -3.51 -15.81
N ILE A 340 -11.48 -3.60 -14.57
CA ILE A 340 -12.87 -3.84 -14.17
C ILE A 340 -13.37 -2.54 -13.53
N ASN A 341 -14.45 -1.98 -14.04
CA ASN A 341 -15.10 -0.84 -13.40
C ASN A 341 -15.69 -1.30 -12.05
N ILE A 342 -15.50 -0.52 -11.00
CA ILE A 342 -16.06 -0.75 -9.66
C ILE A 342 -17.33 0.09 -9.57
N ASN A 343 -18.48 -0.55 -9.70
CA ASN A 343 -19.80 0.04 -9.53
C ASN A 343 -20.79 -1.02 -8.98
N LYS A 344 -22.02 -0.63 -8.66
CA LYS A 344 -23.03 -1.52 -8.07
C LYS A 344 -23.47 -2.65 -9.00
N ASN A 345 -23.28 -2.51 -10.31
CA ASN A 345 -23.65 -3.52 -11.31
C ASN A 345 -22.50 -4.50 -11.61
N THR A 346 -21.32 -4.30 -11.02
CA THR A 346 -20.14 -5.13 -11.27
C THR A 346 -20.29 -6.50 -10.60
N ASP A 347 -20.42 -7.55 -11.41
CA ASP A 347 -20.30 -8.93 -10.97
C ASP A 347 -18.81 -9.29 -10.83
N PHE A 348 -18.25 -9.03 -9.66
CA PHE A 348 -16.83 -9.29 -9.39
C PHE A 348 -16.44 -10.76 -9.54
N GLU A 349 -17.34 -11.70 -9.26
CA GLU A 349 -17.03 -13.13 -9.40
C GLU A 349 -16.84 -13.49 -10.87
N LYS A 350 -17.77 -13.07 -11.73
CA LYS A 350 -17.67 -13.26 -13.18
C LYS A 350 -16.47 -12.52 -13.77
N GLU A 351 -16.27 -11.25 -13.40
CA GLU A 351 -15.18 -10.44 -13.91
C GLU A 351 -13.81 -10.98 -13.47
N LEU A 352 -13.67 -11.45 -12.23
CA LEU A 352 -12.42 -12.05 -11.73
C LEU A 352 -12.13 -13.40 -12.39
N ASN A 353 -13.15 -14.20 -12.70
CA ASN A 353 -13.01 -15.42 -13.49
C ASN A 353 -12.52 -15.12 -14.92
N ASN A 354 -13.00 -14.02 -15.52
CA ASN A 354 -12.52 -13.56 -16.83
C ASN A 354 -11.08 -12.99 -16.75
N LEU A 355 -10.66 -12.41 -15.62
CA LEU A 355 -9.27 -12.00 -15.41
C LEU A 355 -8.28 -13.18 -15.38
N ALA A 356 -8.75 -14.38 -15.03
CA ALA A 356 -7.92 -15.57 -15.05
C ALA A 356 -7.66 -16.09 -16.47
N SER A 357 -8.44 -15.66 -17.47
CA SER A 357 -8.14 -15.96 -18.86
C SER A 357 -7.07 -15.00 -19.37
N PHE A 358 -5.90 -15.53 -19.76
CA PHE A 358 -4.83 -14.77 -20.41
C PHE A 358 -5.20 -14.45 -21.87
N GLU A 359 -6.42 -13.97 -22.10
CA GLU A 359 -6.88 -13.52 -23.41
C GLU A 359 -6.27 -12.13 -23.70
N ASN A 360 -6.02 -11.83 -24.98
CA ASN A 360 -5.41 -10.58 -25.45
C ASN A 360 -3.99 -10.28 -24.91
N THR A 361 -3.19 -11.31 -24.61
CA THR A 361 -1.77 -11.10 -24.25
C THR A 361 -0.97 -10.49 -25.39
N ILE A 362 -0.09 -9.54 -25.06
CA ILE A 362 0.87 -8.96 -25.99
C ILE A 362 2.25 -9.53 -25.68
N SER A 363 2.95 -10.00 -26.72
CA SER A 363 4.34 -10.43 -26.64
C SER A 363 5.25 -9.37 -27.23
N SER A 364 6.34 -9.03 -26.54
CA SER A 364 7.34 -8.09 -27.06
C SER A 364 8.76 -8.48 -26.65
N ASN A 365 9.71 -8.20 -27.53
CA ASN A 365 11.12 -8.49 -27.33
C ASN A 365 11.90 -7.19 -27.13
N GLN A 366 12.84 -7.19 -26.20
CA GLN A 366 13.73 -6.09 -25.92
C GLN A 366 15.13 -6.59 -25.57
N ILE A 367 16.07 -5.65 -25.53
CA ILE A 367 17.43 -5.90 -25.04
C ILE A 367 17.63 -5.09 -23.76
N GLY A 368 18.27 -5.69 -22.75
CA GLY A 368 18.70 -5.01 -21.54
C GLY A 368 20.23 -4.93 -21.46
N VAL A 369 20.75 -3.87 -20.85
CA VAL A 369 22.20 -3.71 -20.60
C VAL A 369 22.46 -3.43 -19.13
N ASP A 370 23.33 -4.24 -18.53
CA ASP A 370 23.75 -4.12 -17.13
C ASP A 370 25.27 -3.91 -17.07
N VAL A 371 25.72 -3.06 -16.15
CA VAL A 371 27.14 -2.77 -15.91
C VAL A 371 27.41 -2.81 -14.41
N GLY A 372 28.53 -3.41 -14.05
CA GLY A 372 28.90 -3.65 -12.66
C GLY A 372 30.37 -3.39 -12.39
N MET A 373 30.65 -2.99 -11.16
CA MET A 373 31.99 -2.83 -10.63
C MET A 373 32.07 -3.47 -9.25
N LEU A 374 33.20 -4.09 -8.94
CA LEU A 374 33.52 -4.63 -7.62
C LEU A 374 34.98 -4.37 -7.29
N TYR A 375 35.24 -3.67 -6.20
CA TYR A 375 36.58 -3.47 -5.67
C TYR A 375 36.81 -4.38 -4.46
N GLU A 376 37.88 -5.16 -4.51
CA GLU A 376 38.32 -6.05 -3.44
C GLU A 376 39.52 -5.41 -2.74
N LEU A 377 39.43 -5.21 -1.43
CA LEU A 377 40.57 -4.70 -0.66
C LEU A 377 41.50 -5.86 -0.32
N ASP A 378 42.79 -5.69 -0.65
CA ASP A 378 43.86 -6.63 -0.29
C ASP A 378 44.89 -5.92 0.58
N LEU A 379 44.42 -5.40 1.72
CA LEU A 379 45.25 -4.82 2.77
C LEU A 379 45.41 -5.85 3.90
N PRO A 380 46.57 -5.93 4.59
CA PRO A 380 46.85 -6.95 5.60
C PRO A 380 45.73 -7.22 6.62
N ASP A 381 45.02 -6.17 7.03
CA ASP A 381 43.94 -6.20 8.02
C ASP A 381 42.51 -6.25 7.41
N PHE A 382 42.36 -6.11 6.08
CA PHE A 382 41.06 -5.98 5.40
C PHE A 382 40.86 -6.94 4.21
N ARG A 383 41.61 -8.05 4.12
CA ARG A 383 41.70 -8.98 2.96
C ARG A 383 40.40 -9.65 2.49
N TYR A 384 39.27 -9.38 3.14
CA TYR A 384 37.96 -9.97 2.82
C TYR A 384 36.90 -8.92 2.48
N LEU A 385 37.25 -7.63 2.54
CA LEU A 385 36.31 -6.55 2.29
C LEU A 385 36.13 -6.31 0.79
N THR A 386 34.88 -6.21 0.36
CA THR A 386 34.49 -5.92 -1.01
C THR A 386 33.50 -4.77 -1.06
N LEU A 387 33.62 -3.93 -2.08
CA LEU A 387 32.72 -2.82 -2.36
C LEU A 387 32.20 -2.98 -3.77
N GLY A 388 30.88 -3.08 -3.94
CA GLY A 388 30.24 -3.29 -5.22
C GLY A 388 29.28 -2.16 -5.58
N VAL A 389 29.18 -1.88 -6.87
CA VAL A 389 28.13 -1.03 -7.43
C VAL A 389 27.66 -1.64 -8.76
N VAL A 390 26.37 -1.53 -9.02
CA VAL A 390 25.76 -2.05 -10.26
C VAL A 390 24.72 -1.08 -10.76
N GLY A 391 24.69 -0.91 -12.08
CA GLY A 391 23.60 -0.30 -12.83
C GLY A 391 22.97 -1.35 -13.74
N LYS A 392 21.66 -1.58 -13.60
CA LYS A 392 20.92 -2.55 -14.42
C LYS A 392 19.92 -1.86 -15.32
N ASN A 393 19.62 -2.47 -16.46
CA ASN A 393 18.66 -1.98 -17.44
C ASN A 393 18.92 -0.52 -17.83
N LEU A 394 20.20 -0.17 -18.05
CA LEU A 394 20.64 1.20 -18.30
C LEU A 394 19.95 1.84 -19.52
N ASN A 395 19.50 1.01 -20.46
CA ASN A 395 18.80 1.40 -21.67
C ASN A 395 17.25 1.39 -21.55
N SER A 396 16.70 1.13 -20.36
CA SER A 396 15.25 1.21 -20.07
C SER A 396 14.33 0.42 -21.03
N PRO A 397 14.47 -0.91 -21.16
CA PRO A 397 13.67 -1.70 -22.09
C PRO A 397 12.16 -1.53 -21.83
N THR A 398 11.41 -1.33 -22.91
CA THR A 398 9.96 -1.04 -22.87
C THR A 398 9.18 -2.13 -23.58
N PHE A 399 8.24 -2.74 -22.86
CA PHE A 399 7.41 -3.85 -23.34
C PHE A 399 5.99 -3.36 -23.64
N LYS A 400 5.46 -3.78 -24.78
CA LYS A 400 4.10 -3.41 -25.20
C LYS A 400 3.07 -4.15 -24.36
N SER A 401 1.99 -3.46 -24.00
CA SER A 401 0.87 -4.03 -23.22
C SER A 401 -0.46 -3.40 -23.64
N THR A 402 -1.57 -4.02 -23.24
CA THR A 402 -2.92 -3.67 -23.69
C THR A 402 -3.39 -2.28 -23.23
N LEU A 403 -3.02 -1.86 -22.01
CA LEU A 403 -3.42 -0.55 -21.47
C LEU A 403 -2.28 0.46 -21.50
N THR A 404 -1.13 0.10 -20.92
CA THR A 404 0.03 0.98 -20.80
C THR A 404 1.32 0.18 -20.93
N ASP A 405 2.23 0.65 -21.77
CA ASP A 405 3.54 0.02 -21.95
C ASP A 405 4.28 -0.10 -20.61
N ILE A 406 4.91 -1.26 -20.40
CA ILE A 406 5.66 -1.57 -19.20
C ILE A 406 7.13 -1.21 -19.44
N VAL A 407 7.62 -0.17 -18.78
CA VAL A 407 9.01 0.30 -18.86
C VAL A 407 9.80 -0.22 -17.67
N ILE A 408 10.83 -1.04 -17.91
CA ILE A 408 11.77 -1.44 -16.87
C ILE A 408 12.84 -0.36 -16.75
N LYS A 409 12.74 0.48 -15.72
CA LYS A 409 13.67 1.58 -15.50
C LYS A 409 15.08 1.13 -15.07
N PRO A 410 16.09 2.00 -15.24
CA PRO A 410 17.43 1.73 -14.74
C PRO A 410 17.41 1.59 -13.22
N GLN A 411 18.16 0.63 -12.71
CA GLN A 411 18.27 0.35 -11.27
C GLN A 411 19.72 0.49 -10.84
N TYR A 412 19.94 1.21 -9.75
CA TYR A 412 21.28 1.43 -9.20
C TYR A 412 21.35 0.87 -7.78
N ARG A 413 22.37 0.06 -7.50
CA ARG A 413 22.57 -0.54 -6.18
C ARG A 413 24.04 -0.53 -5.82
N MET A 414 24.30 -0.25 -4.55
CA MET A 414 25.62 -0.41 -3.95
C MET A 414 25.59 -1.51 -2.90
N GLY A 415 26.75 -2.12 -2.64
CA GLY A 415 26.90 -3.13 -1.61
C GLY A 415 28.29 -3.16 -1.01
N ILE A 416 28.37 -3.60 0.24
CA ILE A 416 29.60 -3.89 0.96
C ILE A 416 29.53 -5.33 1.48
N GLY A 417 30.63 -6.06 1.34
CA GLY A 417 30.72 -7.46 1.73
C GLY A 417 31.99 -7.74 2.51
N TYR A 418 31.90 -8.64 3.48
CA TYR A 418 33.04 -9.30 4.11
C TYR A 418 32.92 -10.79 3.79
N ASN A 419 33.85 -11.31 2.98
CA ASN A 419 33.76 -12.66 2.39
C ASN A 419 34.89 -13.55 2.93
N SER A 420 34.77 -14.02 4.17
CA SER A 420 35.70 -14.99 4.75
C SER A 420 35.24 -16.42 4.50
N LYS A 421 36.12 -17.40 4.73
CA LYS A 421 35.85 -18.82 4.49
C LYS A 421 34.68 -19.38 5.32
N PHE A 422 34.46 -18.84 6.52
CA PHE A 422 33.45 -19.33 7.47
C PHE A 422 32.35 -18.31 7.77
N LEU A 423 32.58 -17.05 7.42
CA LEU A 423 31.74 -15.92 7.78
C LEU A 423 31.61 -14.99 6.58
N ASN A 424 30.37 -14.82 6.16
CA ASN A 424 29.98 -13.83 5.17
C ASN A 424 29.12 -12.77 5.83
N VAL A 425 29.44 -11.51 5.64
CA VAL A 425 28.59 -10.39 6.03
C VAL A 425 28.33 -9.57 4.79
N ALA A 426 27.10 -9.18 4.53
CA ALA A 426 26.78 -8.32 3.40
C ALA A 426 25.73 -7.28 3.76
N PHE A 427 25.84 -6.13 3.13
CA PHE A 427 24.87 -5.07 3.18
C PHE A 427 24.75 -4.43 1.79
N ASP A 428 23.52 -4.29 1.31
CA ASP A 428 23.19 -3.66 0.04
C ASP A 428 22.16 -2.53 0.26
N ALA A 429 22.23 -1.52 -0.59
CA ALA A 429 21.27 -0.42 -0.64
C ALA A 429 20.93 -0.06 -2.09
N ASP A 430 19.64 0.04 -2.39
CA ASP A 430 19.14 0.64 -3.62
C ASP A 430 19.39 2.15 -3.58
N LEU A 431 20.20 2.64 -4.52
CA LEU A 431 20.56 4.06 -4.62
C LEU A 431 19.40 4.91 -5.13
N THR A 432 18.50 4.31 -5.91
CA THR A 432 17.33 4.96 -6.48
C THR A 432 16.06 4.13 -6.25
N PRO A 433 14.89 4.75 -6.03
CA PRO A 433 13.63 4.04 -6.00
C PRO A 433 13.33 3.33 -7.33
N ASN A 434 12.81 2.11 -7.24
CA ASN A 434 12.38 1.29 -8.36
C ASN A 434 10.86 1.32 -8.46
N ASP A 435 10.32 1.45 -9.67
CA ASP A 435 8.87 1.44 -9.87
C ASP A 435 8.33 0.02 -9.68
N LEU A 436 7.25 -0.13 -8.90
CA LEU A 436 6.50 -1.38 -8.80
C LEU A 436 5.51 -1.46 -9.96
N LEU A 437 5.22 -2.68 -10.42
CA LEU A 437 4.18 -2.94 -11.42
C LEU A 437 2.79 -2.82 -10.79
N ALA A 438 2.44 -1.67 -10.25
CA ALA A 438 1.14 -1.40 -9.64
C ALA A 438 0.56 -0.11 -10.19
N PHE A 439 -0.73 -0.15 -10.55
CA PHE A 439 -1.45 0.94 -11.21
C PHE A 439 -2.46 1.57 -10.24
N SER A 440 -1.97 2.11 -9.11
CA SER A 440 -2.77 2.93 -8.19
C SER A 440 -2.65 4.43 -8.51
N ASN A 441 -3.48 5.26 -7.88
CA ASN A 441 -3.46 6.72 -8.05
C ASN A 441 -2.10 7.34 -7.75
N THR A 442 -1.45 6.80 -6.72
CA THR A 442 -0.07 7.14 -6.39
C THR A 442 0.85 6.10 -7.00
N LYS A 443 1.96 6.58 -7.58
CA LYS A 443 2.94 5.69 -8.17
C LYS A 443 3.66 4.91 -7.07
N GLN A 444 3.52 3.59 -7.08
CA GLN A 444 4.16 2.73 -6.10
C GLN A 444 5.63 2.52 -6.44
N GLN A 445 6.50 2.73 -5.47
CA GLN A 445 7.94 2.58 -5.61
C GLN A 445 8.49 1.75 -4.47
N SER A 446 9.61 1.08 -4.70
CA SER A 446 10.35 0.30 -3.71
C SER A 446 11.79 0.75 -3.67
N GLN A 447 12.34 0.91 -2.47
CA GLN A 447 13.77 1.20 -2.30
C GLN A 447 14.28 0.41 -1.10
N MET A 448 15.00 -0.68 -1.38
CA MET A 448 15.42 -1.61 -0.34
C MET A 448 16.77 -1.24 0.24
N ILE A 449 16.89 -1.36 1.56
CA ILE A 449 18.16 -1.50 2.27
C ILE A 449 18.13 -2.81 3.03
N GLY A 450 19.24 -3.54 3.04
CA GLY A 450 19.24 -4.84 3.70
C GLY A 450 20.62 -5.43 3.85
N GLY A 451 20.73 -6.36 4.78
CA GLY A 451 21.98 -7.05 5.03
C GLY A 451 21.78 -8.30 5.86
N GLY A 452 22.84 -9.08 5.98
CA GLY A 452 22.80 -10.33 6.70
C GLY A 452 24.17 -10.93 6.94
N VAL A 453 24.14 -12.02 7.69
CA VAL A 453 25.29 -12.81 8.07
C VAL A 453 25.05 -14.26 7.66
N GLY A 454 26.06 -14.87 7.05
CA GLY A 454 26.08 -16.27 6.67
C GLY A 454 27.26 -16.99 7.35
N PHE A 455 27.00 -18.18 7.85
CA PHE A 455 27.98 -19.09 8.41
C PHE A 455 28.09 -20.31 7.51
N ASP A 456 29.25 -20.49 6.88
CA ASP A 456 29.51 -21.59 5.96
C ASP A 456 30.14 -22.76 6.74
N LEU A 457 29.34 -23.77 7.09
CA LEU A 457 29.82 -24.96 7.81
C LEU A 457 29.86 -26.14 6.83
N LYS A 458 30.79 -27.09 7.03
CA LYS A 458 31.08 -28.17 6.07
C LYS A 458 29.86 -28.93 5.51
N LEU A 459 28.79 -29.09 6.29
CA LEU A 459 27.59 -29.84 5.89
C LEU A 459 26.33 -28.97 5.84
N ILE A 460 26.34 -27.82 6.51
CA ILE A 460 25.16 -26.98 6.73
C ILE A 460 25.59 -25.52 6.72
N ASP A 461 25.02 -24.71 5.82
CA ASP A 461 25.23 -23.26 5.87
C ASP A 461 23.98 -22.57 6.41
N ILE A 462 24.15 -21.72 7.41
CA ILE A 462 23.05 -20.98 8.04
C ILE A 462 23.21 -19.50 7.71
N ARG A 463 22.11 -18.89 7.26
CA ARG A 463 22.06 -17.46 6.92
C ARG A 463 20.89 -16.80 7.63
N ILE A 464 21.14 -15.60 8.14
CA ILE A 464 20.14 -14.72 8.74
C ILE A 464 20.36 -13.31 8.23
N GLY A 465 19.29 -12.54 8.14
CA GLY A 465 19.38 -11.16 7.70
C GLY A 465 18.09 -10.41 7.94
N ALA A 466 18.13 -9.12 7.62
CA ALA A 466 16.96 -8.27 7.63
C ALA A 466 17.07 -7.22 6.52
N MET A 467 15.91 -6.78 6.03
CA MET A 467 15.82 -5.71 5.05
C MET A 467 14.59 -4.85 5.30
N LYS A 468 14.60 -3.62 4.79
CA LYS A 468 13.49 -2.67 4.90
C LYS A 468 13.29 -1.97 3.58
N ASP A 469 12.04 -1.85 3.16
CA ASP A 469 11.65 -0.98 2.07
C ASP A 469 11.44 0.43 2.62
N LEU A 470 12.19 1.40 2.10
CA LEU A 470 12.10 2.80 2.52
C LEU A 470 10.92 3.54 1.87
N LYS A 471 10.31 2.96 0.84
CA LYS A 471 9.19 3.56 0.09
C LYS A 471 7.86 2.83 0.32
N GLN A 472 7.88 1.75 1.09
CA GLN A 472 6.70 0.91 1.31
C GLN A 472 6.61 0.61 2.81
N ASP A 473 5.43 0.77 3.38
CA ASP A 473 5.21 0.52 4.80
C ASP A 473 4.88 -0.96 5.06
N THR A 474 5.88 -1.82 4.80
CA THR A 474 5.84 -3.28 5.04
C THR A 474 6.45 -3.67 6.38
N GLY A 475 6.92 -2.72 7.19
CA GLY A 475 7.76 -3.00 8.36
C GLY A 475 9.14 -3.57 7.99
N LEU A 476 9.82 -4.16 8.97
CA LEU A 476 11.09 -4.85 8.77
C LEU A 476 10.80 -6.22 8.15
N ILE A 477 11.62 -6.67 7.21
CA ILE A 477 11.53 -8.01 6.61
C ILE A 477 12.68 -8.82 7.17
N LEU A 478 12.34 -9.87 7.92
CA LEU A 478 13.29 -10.82 8.46
C LEU A 478 13.54 -11.92 7.44
N THR A 479 14.81 -12.31 7.29
CA THR A 479 15.22 -13.31 6.32
C THR A 479 16.03 -14.40 6.99
N GLY A 480 15.83 -15.64 6.58
CA GLY A 480 16.60 -16.79 7.04
C GLY A 480 16.78 -17.81 5.94
N GLY A 481 17.86 -18.58 6.00
CA GLY A 481 18.10 -19.62 5.03
C GLY A 481 19.04 -20.70 5.52
N LEU A 482 18.90 -21.86 4.90
CA LEU A 482 19.60 -23.08 5.23
C LEU A 482 20.08 -23.73 3.93
N ASN A 483 21.37 -24.00 3.81
CA ASN A 483 21.91 -24.86 2.76
C ASN A 483 22.30 -26.20 3.38
N LEU A 484 21.81 -27.29 2.81
CA LEU A 484 22.16 -28.64 3.19
C LEU A 484 23.05 -29.24 2.09
N LEU A 485 24.23 -29.72 2.49
CA LEU A 485 25.17 -30.46 1.63
C LEU A 485 25.65 -29.67 0.39
N GLY A 486 25.48 -28.34 0.39
CA GLY A 486 25.91 -27.44 -0.68
C GLY A 486 24.92 -27.29 -1.84
N PHE A 487 23.99 -28.23 -2.04
CA PHE A 487 23.13 -28.27 -3.24
C PHE A 487 21.64 -28.01 -2.98
N LEU A 488 21.15 -28.14 -1.74
CA LEU A 488 19.76 -27.85 -1.39
C LEU A 488 19.72 -26.64 -0.47
N ASP A 489 19.33 -25.50 -1.02
CA ASP A 489 19.26 -24.21 -0.36
C ASP A 489 17.79 -23.77 -0.25
N ILE A 490 17.34 -23.47 0.97
CA ILE A 490 16.01 -22.92 1.24
C ILE A 490 16.18 -21.55 1.87
N ALA A 491 15.45 -20.56 1.38
CA ALA A 491 15.41 -19.22 1.96
C ALA A 491 13.96 -18.76 2.18
N LEU A 492 13.68 -18.21 3.35
CA LEU A 492 12.40 -17.64 3.72
C LEU A 492 12.58 -16.18 4.12
N GLN A 493 11.64 -15.34 3.69
CA GLN A 493 11.54 -13.94 4.07
C GLN A 493 10.13 -13.66 4.53
N ALA A 494 9.97 -12.92 5.63
CA ALA A 494 8.68 -12.54 6.18
C ALA A 494 8.73 -11.14 6.79
N SER A 495 7.74 -10.30 6.52
CA SER A 495 7.61 -8.99 7.15
C SER A 495 7.11 -9.09 8.60
N THR A 496 7.58 -8.17 9.44
CA THR A 496 7.08 -7.98 10.81
C THR A 496 5.70 -7.33 10.83
N LYS A 497 5.35 -6.56 9.79
CA LYS A 497 4.01 -6.02 9.64
C LYS A 497 3.11 -7.08 9.02
N THR A 498 1.95 -7.26 9.65
CA THR A 498 0.93 -8.23 9.25
C THR A 498 -0.36 -7.52 8.90
N THR A 499 -1.08 -8.08 7.93
CA THR A 499 -2.49 -7.74 7.72
C THR A 499 -3.34 -8.90 8.21
N ASP A 500 -4.54 -8.60 8.68
CA ASP A 500 -5.49 -9.58 9.18
C ASP A 500 -6.55 -9.83 8.12
N VAL A 501 -6.65 -11.08 7.69
CA VAL A 501 -7.59 -11.58 6.69
C VAL A 501 -8.45 -12.62 7.38
N GLN A 502 -9.74 -12.32 7.57
CA GLN A 502 -10.72 -13.23 8.19
C GLN A 502 -10.26 -13.78 9.56
N GLY A 503 -9.65 -12.94 10.40
CA GLY A 503 -9.17 -13.32 11.74
C GLY A 503 -7.79 -13.97 11.75
N THR A 504 -7.19 -14.22 10.57
CA THR A 504 -5.83 -14.77 10.44
C THR A 504 -4.85 -13.66 10.09
N ARG A 505 -3.84 -13.45 10.95
CA ARG A 505 -2.76 -12.49 10.69
C ARG A 505 -1.74 -13.11 9.73
N ILE A 506 -1.64 -12.54 8.54
CA ILE A 506 -0.66 -12.92 7.52
C ILE A 506 0.38 -11.80 7.36
N PRO A 507 1.67 -12.10 7.16
CA PRO A 507 2.66 -11.07 6.85
C PRO A 507 2.31 -10.33 5.55
N GLN A 508 2.48 -9.01 5.53
CA GLN A 508 2.33 -8.19 4.33
C GLN A 508 3.33 -8.52 3.22
N TYR A 509 4.42 -9.20 3.57
CA TYR A 509 5.40 -9.72 2.63
C TYR A 509 5.85 -11.11 3.06
N VAL A 510 5.77 -12.08 2.15
CA VAL A 510 6.35 -13.41 2.31
C VAL A 510 7.07 -13.78 1.02
N ASN A 511 8.26 -14.37 1.12
CA ASN A 511 8.97 -14.93 -0.01
C ASN A 511 9.64 -16.24 0.37
N LEU A 512 9.33 -17.31 -0.36
CA LEU A 512 9.97 -18.62 -0.22
C LEU A 512 10.80 -18.90 -1.47
N ARG A 513 12.01 -19.39 -1.27
CA ARG A 513 12.89 -19.84 -2.35
C ARG A 513 13.49 -21.19 -2.03
N VAL A 514 13.61 -22.02 -3.07
CA VAL A 514 14.27 -23.32 -3.05
C VAL A 514 15.21 -23.39 -4.24
N GLY A 515 16.44 -23.85 -4.04
CA GLY A 515 17.46 -23.81 -5.07
C GLY A 515 18.73 -24.48 -4.63
N GLY A 516 19.83 -24.14 -5.29
CA GLY A 516 21.15 -24.68 -4.98
C GLY A 516 22.22 -24.10 -5.88
N SER A 517 23.48 -24.36 -5.51
CA SER A 517 24.60 -24.02 -6.36
C SER A 517 25.72 -25.03 -6.26
N PHE A 518 26.38 -25.29 -7.38
CA PHE A 518 27.58 -26.11 -7.47
C PHE A 518 28.74 -25.22 -7.83
N SER A 519 29.91 -25.50 -7.24
CA SER A 519 31.15 -24.80 -7.57
C SER A 519 32.25 -25.84 -7.75
N PHE A 520 32.93 -25.78 -8.90
CA PHE A 520 34.00 -26.70 -9.31
C PHE A 520 35.32 -25.97 -9.50
#